data_AF-A0A7Y0XBI4-F1
#
_entry.id   AF-A0A7Y0XBI4-F1
#
_cell.length_a   1.000
_cell.length_b   1.000
_cell.length_c   1.000
_cell.angle_alpha   90.00
_cell.angle_beta   90.00
_cell.angle_gamma   90.00
#
_symmetry.space_group_name_H-M   'P 1'
#
loop_
_entity.id
_entity.type
_entity.pdbx_description
1 polymer ?
#
loop_
_entity_poly.entity_id
_entity_poly.type
_entity_poly.pdbx_seq_one_letter_code
_entity_poly.pdbx_strand_id
1 'polypeptide(L)'
;QKYLSFTNHIYAIYVLFMNKSFWDSLPSEQQALISEVSKETIAKQRELAAKQNQEVIKDLEAKGMTVNIVPDEVRSIMKEKMNAAVY
;
A
#
# COMPACT_ATOMS: atom_id res chain seq x y z
N GLN A 1 14.02 -18.10 2.47
CA GLN A 1 13.72 -17.34 3.71
C GLN A 1 12.75 -18.18 4.55
N LYS A 2 12.92 -18.27 5.87
CA LYS A 2 12.14 -19.13 6.79
C LYS A 2 11.01 -18.40 7.52
N TYR A 3 11.15 -17.09 7.74
CA TYR A 3 10.20 -16.30 8.55
C TYR A 3 9.72 -15.05 7.79
N LEU A 4 8.46 -14.69 8.01
CA LEU A 4 7.88 -13.39 7.63
C LEU A 4 7.24 -12.74 8.87
N SER A 5 7.74 -11.55 9.21
CA SER A 5 7.27 -10.78 10.36
C SER A 5 6.40 -9.60 9.92
N PHE A 6 5.14 -9.56 10.36
CA PHE A 6 4.29 -8.38 10.22
C PHE A 6 4.72 -7.27 11.18
N THR A 7 5.66 -6.47 10.71
CA THR A 7 6.20 -5.29 11.38
C THR A 7 5.32 -4.05 11.17
N ASN A 8 4.54 -4.00 10.09
CA ASN A 8 3.68 -2.86 9.71
C ASN A 8 4.41 -1.50 9.76
N HIS A 9 5.69 -1.50 9.40
CA HIS A 9 6.60 -0.37 9.57
C HIS A 9 6.48 0.70 8.47
N ILE A 10 5.84 0.36 7.34
CA ILE A 10 5.60 1.27 6.21
C ILE A 10 4.19 1.04 5.68
N TYR A 11 3.47 2.13 5.44
CA TYR A 11 2.33 2.13 4.52
C TYR A 11 2.82 2.54 3.13
N ALA A 12 2.85 1.59 2.20
CA ALA A 12 3.31 1.85 0.84
C ALA A 12 2.25 2.66 0.09
N ILE A 13 2.59 3.91 -0.25
CA ILE A 13 1.74 4.80 -1.03
C ILE A 13 2.24 4.91 -2.46
N TYR A 14 1.29 4.87 -3.40
CA TYR A 14 1.52 5.22 -4.80
C TYR A 14 0.62 6.39 -5.14
N VAL A 15 1.21 7.40 -5.76
CA VAL A 15 0.50 8.62 -6.16
C VAL A 15 0.24 8.55 -7.65
N LEU A 16 -1.03 8.64 -8.04
CA LEU A 16 -1.41 8.91 -9.42
C LEU A 16 -1.28 10.42 -9.64
N PHE A 17 -0.38 10.83 -10.53
CA PHE A 17 -0.20 12.22 -10.93
C PHE A 17 -0.20 12.34 -12.45
N MET A 18 -0.51 13.54 -12.94
CA MET A 18 -0.57 13.86 -14.36
C MET A 18 0.19 15.17 -14.63
N ASN A 19 0.76 15.30 -15.82
CA ASN A 19 1.33 16.57 -16.26
C ASN A 19 0.24 17.66 -16.22
N LYS A 20 0.55 18.79 -15.57
CA LYS A 20 -0.42 19.87 -15.36
C LYS A 20 -0.87 20.53 -16.65
N SER A 21 0.04 20.84 -17.57
CA SER A 21 -0.31 21.48 -18.84
C SER A 21 -1.21 20.60 -19.69
N PHE A 22 -0.96 19.28 -19.71
CA PHE A 22 -1.84 18.33 -20.36
C PHE A 22 -3.23 18.31 -19.70
N TRP A 23 -3.29 18.16 -18.38
CA TRP A 23 -4.56 18.18 -17.64
C TRP A 23 -5.39 19.44 -17.92
N ASP A 24 -4.77 20.62 -17.82
CA ASP A 24 -5.41 21.91 -18.03
C ASP A 24 -5.87 22.10 -19.49
N SER A 25 -5.27 21.38 -20.45
CA SER A 25 -5.67 21.40 -21.87
C SER A 25 -6.90 20.54 -22.19
N LEU A 26 -7.30 19.64 -21.26
CA LEU A 26 -8.45 18.75 -21.47
C LEU A 26 -9.78 19.50 -21.30
N PRO A 27 -10.82 19.15 -22.08
CA PRO A 27 -12.19 19.58 -21.81
C PRO A 27 -12.64 19.23 -20.39
N SER A 28 -13.51 20.06 -19.81
CA SER A 28 -14.02 19.88 -18.44
C SER A 28 -14.69 18.52 -18.23
N GLU A 29 -15.41 18.02 -19.22
CA GLU A 29 -16.03 16.70 -19.19
C GLU A 29 -15.01 15.57 -19.08
N GLN A 30 -13.86 15.68 -19.76
CA GLN A 30 -12.79 14.68 -19.69
C GLN A 30 -12.07 14.74 -18.35
N GLN A 31 -11.83 15.94 -17.81
CA GLN A 31 -11.28 16.11 -16.46
C GLN A 31 -12.19 15.47 -15.40
N ALA A 32 -13.51 15.68 -15.52
CA ALA A 32 -14.49 15.08 -14.62
C ALA A 32 -14.46 13.54 -14.72
N LEU A 33 -14.51 12.99 -15.93
CA LEU A 33 -14.48 11.55 -16.17
C LEU A 33 -13.21 10.89 -15.64
N ILE A 34 -12.04 11.46 -15.92
CA ILE A 34 -10.76 10.93 -15.42
C ILE A 34 -10.76 10.94 -13.89
N SER A 35 -11.26 12.01 -13.26
CA SER A 35 -11.33 12.12 -11.80
C SER A 35 -12.25 11.08 -11.18
N GLU A 36 -13.40 10.81 -11.80
CA GLU A 36 -14.37 9.80 -11.37
C GLU A 36 -13.77 8.40 -11.47
N VAL A 37 -13.31 8.01 -12.66
CA VAL A 37 -12.73 6.68 -12.92
C VAL A 37 -11.49 6.43 -12.07
N SER A 38 -10.66 7.45 -11.84
CA SER A 38 -9.50 7.33 -10.95
C SER A 38 -9.91 6.97 -9.54
N LYS A 39 -10.95 7.61 -8.98
CA LYS A 39 -11.43 7.30 -7.62
C LYS A 39 -11.99 5.89 -7.53
N GLU A 40 -12.80 5.48 -8.50
CA GLU A 40 -13.35 4.12 -8.57
C GLU A 40 -12.23 3.08 -8.65
N THR A 41 -11.28 3.28 -9.56
CA THR A 41 -10.18 2.34 -9.79
C THR A 41 -9.25 2.26 -8.58
N ILE A 42 -8.96 3.38 -7.91
CA ILE A 42 -8.17 3.37 -6.66
C ILE A 42 -8.88 2.54 -5.58
N ALA A 43 -10.20 2.71 -5.42
CA ALA A 43 -10.96 1.91 -4.46
C ALA A 43 -10.90 0.41 -4.82
N LYS A 44 -11.10 0.06 -6.10
CA LYS A 44 -11.04 -1.32 -6.55
C LYS A 44 -9.66 -1.94 -6.40
N GLN A 45 -8.61 -1.19 -6.73
CA GLN A 45 -7.23 -1.63 -6.58
C GLN A 45 -6.90 -1.97 -5.12
N ARG A 46 -7.37 -1.18 -4.16
CA ARG A 46 -7.16 -1.44 -2.73
C ARG A 46 -7.82 -2.74 -2.28
N GLU A 47 -9.05 -3.00 -2.73
CA GLU A 47 -9.76 -4.26 -2.46
C GLU A 47 -8.99 -5.46 -3.01
N LEU A 48 -8.57 -5.39 -4.28
CA LEU A 48 -7.83 -6.47 -4.94
C LEU A 48 -6.47 -6.71 -4.29
N ALA A 49 -5.73 -5.65 -3.94
CA ALA A 49 -4.45 -5.76 -3.27
C ALA A 49 -4.58 -6.39 -1.88
N ALA A 50 -5.61 -6.02 -1.11
CA ALA A 50 -5.87 -6.63 0.19
C ALA A 50 -6.16 -8.13 0.05
N LYS A 51 -6.97 -8.53 -0.95
CA LYS A 51 -7.25 -9.93 -1.26
C LYS A 51 -5.99 -10.69 -1.65
N GLN A 52 -5.21 -10.16 -2.60
CA GLN A 52 -3.96 -10.77 -3.05
C GLN A 52 -2.95 -10.93 -1.92
N ASN A 53 -2.82 -9.93 -1.04
CA ASN A 53 -1.94 -10.02 0.13
C ASN A 53 -2.31 -11.22 1.01
N GLN A 54 -3.61 -11.41 1.30
CA GLN A 54 -4.08 -12.55 2.09
C GLN A 54 -3.79 -13.90 1.41
N GLU A 55 -3.97 -13.97 0.09
CA GLU A 55 -3.70 -15.17 -0.70
C GLU A 55 -2.21 -15.52 -0.68
N VAL A 56 -1.34 -14.53 -0.87
CA VAL A 56 0.12 -14.71 -0.83
C VAL A 56 0.59 -15.19 0.53
N ILE A 57 0.06 -14.65 1.62
CA ILE A 57 0.41 -15.09 2.98
C ILE A 57 0.11 -16.59 3.15
N LYS A 58 -1.09 -17.02 2.77
CA LYS A 58 -1.51 -18.43 2.86
C LYS A 58 -0.63 -19.35 2.00
N ASP A 59 -0.28 -18.93 0.78
CA ASP A 59 0.60 -19.69 -0.10
C ASP A 59 2.00 -19.84 0.50
N LEU A 60 2.54 -18.78 1.11
CA LEU A 60 3.84 -18.86 1.76
C LEU A 60 3.83 -19.74 3.01
N GLU A 61 2.76 -19.70 3.82
CA GLU A 61 2.57 -20.63 4.95
C GLU A 61 2.47 -22.08 4.48
N ALA A 62 1.71 -22.34 3.41
CA ALA A 62 1.60 -23.67 2.80
C ALA A 62 2.95 -24.20 2.27
N LYS A 63 3.83 -23.30 1.83
CA LYS A 63 5.22 -23.60 1.44
C LYS A 63 6.18 -23.76 2.63
N GLY A 64 5.68 -23.74 3.86
CA GLY A 64 6.43 -24.01 5.08
C GLY A 64 7.11 -22.79 5.70
N MET A 65 6.73 -21.58 5.30
CA MET A 65 7.23 -20.36 5.93
C MET A 65 6.44 -20.05 7.21
N THR A 66 7.12 -19.66 8.28
CA THR A 66 6.47 -19.24 9.53
C THR A 66 6.15 -17.76 9.47
N VAL A 67 4.86 -17.42 9.59
CA VAL A 67 4.38 -16.04 9.63
C VAL A 67 4.11 -15.64 11.09
N ASN A 68 4.62 -14.47 11.51
CA ASN A 68 4.42 -13.97 12.87
C ASN A 68 4.00 -12.50 12.87
N ILE A 69 3.19 -12.13 13.86
CA ILE A 69 2.80 -10.74 14.11
C ILE A 69 3.74 -10.14 15.16
N VAL A 70 4.31 -8.98 14.88
CA VAL A 70 5.18 -8.29 15.84
C VAL A 70 4.33 -7.62 16.92
N PRO A 71 4.62 -7.82 18.21
CA PRO A 71 3.88 -7.18 19.31
C PRO A 71 3.86 -5.65 19.21
N ASP A 72 2.80 -5.02 19.72
CA ASP A 72 2.62 -3.56 19.65
C ASP A 72 3.72 -2.77 20.36
N GLU A 73 4.22 -3.28 21.49
CA GLU A 73 5.35 -2.69 22.22
C GLU A 73 6.60 -2.63 21.34
N VAL A 74 6.94 -3.73 20.68
CA VAL A 74 8.09 -3.81 19.76
C VAL A 74 7.89 -2.88 18.56
N ARG A 75 6.68 -2.86 17.98
CA ARG A 75 6.36 -1.92 16.88
C ARG A 75 6.47 -0.46 17.29
N SER A 76 6.16 -0.12 18.55
CA SER A 76 6.31 1.24 19.09
C SER A 76 7.78 1.64 19.19
N ILE A 77 8.64 0.75 19.68
CA ILE A 77 10.09 0.96 19.71
C ILE A 77 10.66 1.12 18.29
N MET A 78 10.23 0.25 17.35
CA MET A 78 10.63 0.36 15.95
C MET A 78 10.26 1.73 15.36
N LYS A 79 9.02 2.18 15.60
CA LYS A 79 8.54 3.50 15.13
C LYS A 79 9.41 4.64 15.65
N GLU A 80 9.73 4.66 16.95
CA GLU A 80 10.58 5.69 17.54
C GLU A 80 11.96 5.73 16.87
N LYS A 81 12.62 4.57 16.75
CA LYS A 81 13.96 4.47 16.15
C LYS A 81 13.97 4.83 14.67
N MET A 82 12.97 4.39 13.90
CA MET A 82 12.86 4.69 12.48
C MET A 82 12.64 6.19 12.24
N ASN A 83 11.76 6.82 13.01
CA ASN A 83 11.49 8.25 12.86
C ASN A 83 12.70 9.11 13.27
N ALA A 84 13.46 8.68 14.27
CA ALA A 84 14.70 9.36 14.69
C ALA A 84 15.83 9.26 13.66
N ALA A 85 15.73 8.40 12.64
CA ALA A 85 16.74 8.26 11.59
C ALA A 85 16.50 9.18 10.38
N VAL A 86 15.35 9.86 10.31
CA VAL A 86 14.91 10.70 9.18
C VAL A 86 15.11 12.20 9.46
N TYR A 87 15.61 12.55 10.64
CA TYR A 87 15.97 13.91 11.07
C TYR A 87 17.36 13.91 11.72
#